data_AF-X1KSZ9-F1
#
_entry.id   AF-X1KSZ9-F1
#
_cell.length_a   1.000
_cell.length_b   1.000
_cell.length_c   1.000
_cell.angle_alpha   90.00
_cell.angle_beta   90.00
_cell.angle_gamma   90.00
#
_symmetry.space_group_name_H-M   'P 1'
#
loop_
_entity.id
_entity.type
_entity.pdbx_description
1 polymer ?
#
loop_
_entity_poly.entity_id
_entity_poly.type
_entity_poly.pdbx_seq_one_letter_code
_entity_poly.pdbx_strand_id
1 'polypeptide(L)' 'DKIIHIYEKTERPPSHTANVGLYLFTPDIFEAVSRTSKSLRGEYEITDTLQLMIEQGHHISYQKVSYWLNLSYP' A
#
# COMPACT_ATOMS: atom_id res chain seq x y z
N ASP A 1 13.27 11.04 -0.83
CA ASP A 1 11.98 10.71 -1.45
C ASP A 1 10.92 10.49 -0.39
N LYS A 2 9.64 10.78 -0.71
CA LYS A 2 8.50 10.60 0.20
C LYS A 2 7.35 9.97 -0.56
N ILE A 3 6.62 9.04 0.07
CA ILE A 3 5.36 8.53 -0.48
C ILE A 3 4.27 9.55 -0.15
N ILE A 4 3.60 10.04 -1.19
CA ILE A 4 2.48 10.99 -1.05
C ILE A 4 1.13 10.35 -1.36
N HIS A 5 1.12 9.27 -2.13
CA HIS A 5 -0.10 8.54 -2.49
C HIS A 5 0.27 7.12 -2.94
N ILE A 6 -0.62 6.16 -2.69
CA ILE A 6 -0.52 4.79 -3.19
C ILE A 6 -1.83 4.40 -3.86
N TYR A 7 -1.74 3.71 -5.01
CA TYR A 7 -2.91 3.35 -5.82
C TYR A 7 -3.04 1.84 -5.94
N GLU A 8 -4.23 1.31 -5.67
CA GLU A 8 -4.57 -0.09 -5.97
C GLU A 8 -4.97 -0.23 -7.44
N LYS A 9 -4.28 -1.10 -8.18
CA LYS A 9 -4.67 -1.55 -9.54
C LYS A 9 -5.21 -0.45 -10.46
N THR A 10 -4.54 0.71 -10.48
CA THR A 10 -4.93 1.84 -11.32
C THR A 10 -4.60 1.61 -12.79
N GLU A 11 -5.53 1.94 -13.69
CA GLU A 11 -5.34 1.84 -15.14
C GLU A 11 -4.28 2.82 -15.66
N ARG A 12 -4.09 3.95 -14.97
CA ARG A 12 -3.16 5.02 -15.35
C ARG A 12 -2.19 5.29 -14.21
N PRO A 13 -1.15 4.45 -14.04
CA PRO A 13 -0.21 4.60 -12.93
C PRO A 13 0.63 5.88 -13.11
N PRO A 14 0.81 6.70 -12.05
CA PRO A 14 1.59 7.92 -12.13
C PRO A 14 3.11 7.67 -12.16
N SER A 15 3.55 6.43 -12.00
CA SER A 15 4.97 6.06 -12.02
C SER A 15 5.17 4.58 -12.40
N HIS A 16 6.41 4.21 -12.68
CA HIS A 16 6.83 2.82 -12.91
C HIS A 16 7.26 2.10 -11.60
N THR A 17 6.96 2.67 -10.43
CA THR A 17 7.26 2.04 -9.15
C THR A 17 6.05 1.25 -8.67
N ALA A 18 6.25 -0.03 -8.39
CA ALA A 18 5.24 -0.91 -7.81
C ALA A 18 5.52 -1.15 -6.33
N ASN A 19 4.46 -1.19 -5.53
CA ASN A 19 4.53 -1.68 -4.16
C ASN A 19 4.65 -3.22 -4.18
N VAL A 20 5.57 -3.77 -3.39
CA VAL A 20 5.74 -5.22 -3.25
C VAL A 20 5.00 -5.73 -2.02
N GLY A 21 4.77 -7.03 -1.93
CA GLY A 21 4.05 -7.67 -0.82
C GLY A 21 4.85 -7.79 0.48
N LEU A 22 5.73 -6.85 0.81
CA LEU A 22 6.56 -6.85 2.02
C LEU A 22 6.31 -5.57 2.81
N TYR A 23 5.89 -5.74 4.06
CA TYR A 23 5.51 -4.64 4.94
C TYR A 23 6.14 -4.79 6.32
N LEU A 24 6.49 -3.67 6.94
CA LEU A 24 6.90 -3.58 8.33
C LEU A 24 6.04 -2.50 9.00
N PHE A 25 5.28 -2.89 10.04
CA PHE A 25 4.30 -2.02 10.68
C PHE A 25 4.56 -1.86 12.17
N THR A 26 4.23 -0.67 12.69
CA THR A 26 3.96 -0.47 14.12
C THR A 26 2.51 -0.88 14.43
N PRO A 27 2.14 -1.07 15.71
CA PRO A 27 0.77 -1.40 16.10
C PRO A 27 -0.30 -0.41 15.60
N ASP A 28 0.06 0.83 15.27
CA ASP A 28 -0.85 1.86 14.75
C ASP A 28 -1.60 1.41 13.48
N ILE A 29 -1.04 0.44 12.73
CA ILE A 29 -1.70 -0.15 11.56
C ILE A 29 -3.06 -0.75 11.89
N PHE A 30 -3.26 -1.29 13.09
CA PHE A 30 -4.51 -1.96 13.45
C PHE A 30 -5.68 -0.98 13.52
N GLU A 31 -5.43 0.25 13.99
CA GLU A 31 -6.44 1.30 13.95
C GLU A 31 -6.80 1.66 12.51
N ALA A 32 -5.80 1.84 11.63
CA ALA A 32 -6.03 2.13 10.22
C ALA A 32 -6.83 1.01 9.54
N VAL A 33 -6.43 -0.26 9.73
CA VAL A 33 -7.14 -1.44 9.18
C VAL A 33 -8.59 -1.47 9.65
N SER A 34 -8.87 -1.15 10.91
CA SER A 34 -10.24 -1.14 11.44
C SER A 34 -11.15 -0.10 10.77
N ARG A 35 -10.56 0.94 10.19
CA ARG A 35 -11.25 2.04 9.49
C ARG A 35 -11.30 1.83 7.97
N THR A 36 -10.52 0.92 7.43
CA THR A 36 -10.48 0.61 6.00
C THR A 36 -11.81 -0.03 5.57
N SER A 37 -12.52 0.62 4.65
CA SER A 37 -13.73 0.07 4.03
C SER A 37 -13.38 -0.90 2.90
N LYS A 38 -14.33 -1.74 2.51
CA LYS A 38 -14.16 -2.58 1.32
C LYS A 38 -14.09 -1.74 0.04
N SER A 39 -13.21 -2.12 -0.87
CA SER A 39 -13.11 -1.53 -2.22
C SER A 39 -14.30 -1.91 -3.08
N LEU A 40 -14.36 -1.36 -4.30
CA LEU A 40 -15.36 -1.76 -5.32
C LEU A 40 -15.31 -3.26 -5.66
N ARG A 41 -14.17 -3.92 -5.37
CA ARG A 41 -13.95 -5.36 -5.56
C ARG A 41 -14.44 -6.19 -4.36
N GLY A 42 -14.88 -5.54 -3.28
CA GLY A 42 -15.31 -6.20 -2.04
C GLY A 42 -14.17 -6.63 -1.13
N GLU A 43 -12.92 -6.23 -1.43
CA GLU A 43 -11.71 -6.57 -0.67
C GLU A 43 -11.33 -5.43 0.29
N TYR A 44 -10.70 -5.78 1.42
CA TYR A 44 -10.01 -4.80 2.26
C TYR A 44 -8.60 -4.62 1.72
N GLU A 45 -8.37 -3.54 0.99
CA GLU A 45 -7.11 -3.31 0.30
C GLU A 45 -6.08 -2.74 1.29
N ILE A 46 -4.87 -3.33 1.32
CA ILE A 46 -3.78 -2.81 2.15
C ILE A 46 -3.34 -1.42 1.66
N THR A 47 -3.43 -1.16 0.37
CA THR A 47 -3.14 0.13 -0.25
C THR A 47 -4.07 1.24 0.25
N ASP A 48 -5.37 0.97 0.40
CA ASP A 48 -6.33 1.91 1.02
C ASP A 48 -5.97 2.19 2.49
N THR A 49 -5.55 1.15 3.23
CA THR A 49 -5.09 1.30 4.63
C THR A 49 -3.87 2.21 4.73
N LEU A 50 -2.88 2.00 3.87
CA LEU A 50 -1.66 2.83 3.82
C LEU A 50 -2.00 4.27 3.41
N GLN A 51 -2.94 4.44 2.47
CA GLN A 51 -3.39 5.76 2.05
C GLN A 51 -4.06 6.52 3.19
N LEU A 52 -4.91 5.86 3.99
CA LEU A 52 -5.50 6.44 5.21
C LEU A 52 -4.42 6.89 6.20
N MET A 53 -3.38 6.08 6.41
CA MET A 53 -2.28 6.45 7.31
C MET A 53 -1.55 7.70 6.81
N ILE A 54 -1.28 7.80 5.50
CA ILE A 54 -0.65 8.98 4.88
C ILE A 54 -1.51 10.23 5.11
N GLU A 55 -2.82 10.13 4.89
CA GLU A 55 -3.78 11.24 5.07
C GLU A 55 -3.87 11.69 6.52
N GLN A 56 -3.72 10.77 7.46
CA GLN A 56 -3.63 11.05 8.91
C GLN A 56 -2.28 11.63 9.34
N GLY A 57 -1.34 11.82 8.40
CA GLY A 57 -0.03 12.42 8.67
C GLY A 57 1.02 11.43 9.16
N HIS A 58 0.76 10.12 9.12
CA HIS A 58 1.78 9.13 9.44
C HIS A 58 2.91 9.17 8.42
N HIS A 59 4.14 9.01 8.91
CA HIS A 59 5.30 8.89 8.05
C HIS A 59 5.48 7.45 7.58
N ILE A 60 5.27 7.20 6.28
CA ILE A 60 5.53 5.91 5.65
C ILE A 60 6.86 5.97 4.90
N SER A 61 7.76 5.06 5.25
CA SER A 61 9.04 4.86 4.56
C SER A 61 8.97 3.67 3.61
N TYR A 62 9.85 3.64 2.61
CA TYR A 62 10.02 2.50 1.73
C TYR A 62 11.49 2.22 1.47
N GLN A 63 11.76 0.99 1.06
CA GLN A 63 13.07 0.57 0.58
C GLN A 63 12.94 0.11 -0.87
N LYS A 64 13.78 0.65 -1.76
CA LYS A 64 13.85 0.14 -3.14
C LYS A 64 14.48 -1.24 -3.11
N VAL A 65 13.83 -2.19 -3.77
CA VAL A 65 14.36 -3.54 -4.00
C VAL A 65 14.74 -3.66 -5.47
N SER A 66 15.89 -4.28 -5.76
CA SER A 66 16.39 -4.45 -7.12
C SER A 66 15.72 -5.60 -7.86
N TYR A 67 15.18 -6.58 -7.12
CA TYR A 67 14.53 -7.76 -7.67
C TYR A 67 13.39 -8.22 -6.76
N TRP A 68 12.28 -8.60 -7.37
CA TRP A 68 11.13 -9.20 -6.70
C TRP A 68 10.50 -10.25 -7.61
N LEU A 69 10.35 -11.48 -7.11
CA LEU A 69 9.66 -12.56 -7.80
C LEU A 69 8.34 -12.85 -7.09
N ASN A 70 7.23 -12.64 -7.78
CA ASN A 70 5.93 -13.12 -7.31
C ASN A 70 5.71 -14.56 -7.79
N LEU A 71 5.21 -15.44 -6.92
CA LEU A 71 4.96 -16.86 -7.19
C LEU A 71 3.53 -17.12 -7.71
N SER A 72 2.88 -16.11 -8.30
CA SER A 72 1.47 -16.15 -8.69
C SER A 72 1.19 -16.75 -10.08
N TYR A 73 2.23 -17.08 -10.86
CA TYR A 73 2.08 -17.61 -12.21
C TYR A 73 2.96 -18.88 -12.36
N PRO A 74 2.42 -19.96 -12.96
CA PRO A 74 3.13 -21.24 -13.12
C PRO A 74 4.32 -21.17 -14.08
#